data_AF-A0A1G8IU77-F1
#
_entry.id   AF-A0A1G8IU77-F1
#
_cell.length_a   1.000
_cell.length_b   1.000
_cell.length_c   1.000
_cell.angle_alpha   90.00
_cell.angle_beta   90.00
_cell.angle_gamma   90.00
#
_symmetry.space_group_name_H-M   'P 1'
#
loop_
_entity.id
_entity.type
_entity.pdbx_description
1 polymer ?
#
loop_
_entity_poly.entity_id
_entity_poly.type
_entity_poly.pdbx_seq_one_letter_code
_entity_poly.pdbx_strand_id
1 'polypeptide(L)'
;MKFNKVVLSFLIIVVMVSCATNPFTGKKTMAFVGNDQLFPSAFAQYNQVLSESKVITGTSDAEMIKRVGQRISVAAERWLIANGHHGYLDDYKWEYNLIESEQVNAWCMPGGKIAFYTGILPIAENETAIAAIMGHEVVHALANHGQQRMSAAYVQQGLAVVGNVALANDEQSLGIFNQSFGIASNVVGMLPFSRAHETEADKVGLIIMAIAGYNPDEAAELWKRMEANSGGQAPPEFLSSHPANDTRIKNLQELAPEAKAEAKKFGVTSFRPIN
;
A
#
# COMPACT_ATOMS: atom_id res chain seq x y z
N MET A 1 -45.97 -0.95 -14.61
CA MET A 1 -44.70 -1.61 -14.20
C MET A 1 -43.66 -1.61 -15.34
N LYS A 2 -43.21 -0.44 -15.82
CA LYS A 2 -42.15 -0.32 -16.84
C LYS A 2 -40.88 0.38 -16.32
N PHE A 3 -40.83 0.72 -15.03
CA PHE A 3 -39.74 1.49 -14.41
C PHE A 3 -38.52 0.62 -14.01
N ASN A 4 -38.69 -0.71 -13.93
CA ASN A 4 -37.65 -1.59 -13.36
C ASN A 4 -36.60 -2.06 -14.36
N LYS A 5 -36.87 -2.06 -15.68
CA LYS A 5 -35.89 -2.54 -16.68
C LYS A 5 -34.91 -1.44 -17.09
N VAL A 6 -35.37 -0.19 -17.17
CA VAL A 6 -34.53 0.94 -17.62
C VAL A 6 -33.53 1.35 -16.54
N VAL A 7 -33.92 1.37 -15.26
CA VAL A 7 -33.00 1.67 -14.14
C VAL A 7 -31.94 0.57 -13.97
N LEU A 8 -32.33 -0.70 -14.12
CA LEU A 8 -31.40 -1.83 -14.04
C LEU A 8 -30.41 -1.82 -15.22
N SER A 9 -30.87 -1.49 -16.43
CA SER A 9 -29.99 -1.30 -17.59
C SER A 9 -29.08 -0.07 -17.45
N PHE A 10 -29.55 1.01 -16.81
CA PHE A 10 -28.73 2.20 -16.55
C PHE A 10 -27.65 1.93 -15.48
N LEU A 11 -27.97 1.15 -14.44
CA LEU A 11 -27.01 0.73 -13.41
C LEU A 11 -25.93 -0.21 -13.98
N ILE A 12 -26.30 -1.05 -14.95
CA ILE A 12 -25.36 -1.96 -15.65
C ILE A 12 -24.47 -1.19 -16.64
N ILE A 13 -24.97 -0.11 -17.25
CA ILE A 13 -24.22 0.70 -18.24
C ILE A 13 -23.23 1.68 -17.58
N VAL A 14 -23.44 2.08 -16.33
CA VAL A 14 -22.51 2.97 -15.59
C VAL A 14 -21.23 2.25 -15.14
N VAL A 15 -21.19 0.92 -15.19
CA VAL A 15 -19.94 0.16 -14.98
C VAL A 15 -19.17 0.05 -16.31
N MET A 16 -18.81 1.19 -16.90
CA MET A 16 -17.69 1.23 -17.83
C MET A 16 -16.44 0.98 -17.01
N VAL A 17 -16.02 -0.29 -16.96
CA VAL A 17 -14.88 -0.77 -16.17
C VAL A 17 -13.62 -0.04 -16.61
N SER A 18 -13.25 1.01 -15.88
CA SER A 18 -11.90 1.59 -15.98
C SER A 18 -10.93 0.59 -15.37
N CYS A 19 -10.14 -0.06 -16.23
CA CYS A 19 -9.07 -0.96 -15.84
C CYS A 19 -7.74 -0.20 -15.88
N ALA A 20 -7.07 -0.07 -14.74
CA ALA A 20 -5.67 0.33 -14.71
C ALA A 20 -4.76 -0.88 -15.00
N THR A 21 -3.51 -0.64 -15.39
CA THR A 21 -2.50 -1.70 -15.50
C THR A 21 -1.51 -1.52 -14.37
N ASN A 22 -1.32 -2.56 -13.57
CA ASN A 22 -0.29 -2.56 -12.55
C ASN A 22 1.09 -2.59 -13.25
N PRO A 23 1.96 -1.59 -13.04
CA PRO A 23 3.23 -1.49 -13.75
C PRO A 23 4.25 -2.55 -13.34
N PHE A 24 4.08 -3.20 -12.19
CA PHE A 24 5.02 -4.21 -11.68
C PHE A 24 4.65 -5.63 -12.12
N THR A 25 3.36 -5.92 -12.25
CA THR A 25 2.88 -7.28 -12.60
C THR A 25 2.28 -7.38 -13.99
N GLY A 26 1.99 -6.25 -14.65
CA GLY A 26 1.28 -6.19 -15.94
C GLY A 26 -0.20 -6.57 -15.86
N LYS A 27 -0.71 -6.92 -14.68
CA LYS A 27 -2.10 -7.33 -14.48
C LYS A 27 -3.03 -6.13 -14.61
N LYS A 28 -4.22 -6.36 -15.17
CA LYS A 28 -5.30 -5.37 -15.14
C LYS A 28 -5.93 -5.34 -13.76
N THR A 29 -6.13 -4.14 -13.23
CA THR A 29 -6.71 -3.90 -11.91
C THR A 29 -7.93 -3.00 -12.02
N MET A 30 -8.88 -3.15 -11.09
CA MET A 30 -10.05 -2.28 -11.04
C MET A 30 -9.65 -0.90 -10.50
N ALA A 31 -9.88 0.13 -11.30
CA ALA A 31 -9.53 1.51 -10.99
C ALA A 31 -10.69 2.43 -11.38
N PHE A 32 -11.75 2.43 -10.56
CA PHE A 32 -12.95 3.22 -10.86
C PHE A 32 -12.73 4.74 -10.74
N VAL A 33 -11.70 5.16 -10.02
CA VAL A 33 -11.38 6.57 -9.75
C VAL A 33 -10.01 6.87 -10.34
N GLY A 34 -9.90 7.77 -11.33
CA GLY A 34 -8.63 8.16 -11.93
C GLY A 34 -7.74 8.99 -10.98
N ASN A 35 -6.46 9.15 -11.33
CA ASN A 35 -5.51 9.93 -10.52
C ASN A 35 -5.89 11.42 -10.43
N ASP A 36 -6.52 11.95 -11.48
CA ASP A 36 -7.06 13.32 -11.57
C ASP A 36 -8.09 13.61 -10.48
N GLN A 37 -8.88 12.60 -10.09
CA GLN A 37 -9.83 12.71 -8.99
C GLN A 37 -9.21 12.27 -7.65
N LEU A 38 -8.35 11.24 -7.66
CA LEU A 38 -7.79 10.65 -6.45
C LEU A 38 -6.76 11.57 -5.78
N PHE A 39 -5.82 12.14 -6.54
CA PHE A 39 -4.68 12.89 -5.98
C PHE A 39 -5.11 14.16 -5.24
N PRO A 40 -6.04 15.00 -5.74
CA PRO A 40 -6.50 16.16 -4.98
C PRO A 40 -7.05 15.79 -3.59
N SER A 41 -7.84 14.71 -3.51
CA SER A 41 -8.39 14.23 -2.23
C SER A 41 -7.30 13.67 -1.30
N ALA A 42 -6.36 12.90 -1.84
CA ALA A 42 -5.20 12.39 -1.08
C ALA A 42 -4.34 13.54 -0.54
N PHE A 43 -4.11 14.59 -1.33
CA PHE A 43 -3.29 15.74 -0.94
C PHE A 43 -4.00 16.59 0.11
N ALA A 44 -5.31 16.76 0.00
CA ALA A 44 -6.10 17.44 1.03
C ALA A 44 -6.06 16.69 2.37
N GLN A 45 -6.25 15.36 2.35
CA GLN A 45 -6.15 14.52 3.54
C GLN A 45 -4.75 14.58 4.17
N TYR A 46 -3.71 14.53 3.33
CA TYR A 46 -2.32 14.66 3.78
C TYR A 46 -2.07 15.97 4.51
N ASN A 47 -2.46 17.09 3.89
CA ASN A 47 -2.31 18.42 4.46
C ASN A 47 -3.08 18.59 5.76
N GLN A 48 -4.27 17.99 5.86
CA GLN A 48 -5.04 17.97 7.11
C GLN A 48 -4.26 17.27 8.22
N VAL A 49 -3.76 16.05 7.98
CA VAL A 49 -2.96 15.32 8.97
C VAL A 49 -1.74 16.12 9.41
N LEU A 50 -1.01 16.73 8.47
CA LEU A 50 0.15 17.56 8.81
C LEU A 50 -0.21 18.79 9.63
N SER A 51 -1.36 19.42 9.36
CA SER A 51 -1.83 20.60 10.10
C SER A 51 -2.28 20.29 11.54
N GLU A 52 -2.73 19.05 11.76
CA GLU A 52 -3.18 18.55 13.07
C GLU A 52 -2.04 17.88 13.86
N SER A 53 -0.87 17.70 13.23
CA SER A 53 0.27 16.97 13.79
C SER A 53 1.46 17.89 14.08
N LYS A 54 2.30 17.50 15.04
CA LYS A 54 3.60 18.14 15.23
C LYS A 54 4.64 17.55 14.27
N VAL A 55 4.90 18.25 13.17
CA VAL A 55 5.89 17.84 12.16
C VAL A 55 7.31 18.19 12.64
N ILE A 56 8.20 17.19 12.64
CA ILE A 56 9.61 17.35 13.00
C ILE A 56 10.40 17.75 11.76
N THR A 57 11.21 18.81 11.88
CA THR A 57 12.08 19.31 10.82
C THR A 57 13.47 19.62 11.37
N GLY A 58 14.50 19.58 10.51
CA GLY A 58 15.88 19.95 10.87
C GLY A 58 16.60 18.98 11.82
N THR A 59 16.04 17.80 12.10
CA THR A 59 16.71 16.74 12.87
C THR A 59 17.34 15.71 11.94
N SER A 60 18.32 14.95 12.44
CA SER A 60 18.95 13.84 11.71
C SER A 60 17.92 12.82 11.21
N ASP A 61 16.88 12.56 12.01
CA ASP A 61 15.83 11.59 11.66
C ASP A 61 14.94 12.11 10.54
N ALA A 62 14.48 13.37 10.63
CA ALA A 62 13.68 13.98 9.57
C ALA A 62 14.46 14.06 8.25
N GLU A 63 15.75 14.39 8.32
CA GLU A 63 16.66 14.39 7.16
C GLU A 63 16.89 12.97 6.62
N MET A 64 16.97 11.96 7.49
CA MET A 64 17.05 10.56 7.09
C MET A 64 15.80 10.11 6.34
N ILE A 65 14.59 10.36 6.87
CA ILE A 65 13.32 10.02 6.20
C ILE A 65 13.28 10.65 4.80
N LYS A 66 13.60 11.95 4.69
CA LYS A 66 13.63 12.65 3.40
C LYS A 66 14.65 12.06 2.43
N ARG A 67 15.88 11.81 2.89
CA ARG A 67 16.96 11.24 2.07
C ARG A 67 16.63 9.84 1.56
N VAL A 68 16.11 8.98 2.44
CA VAL A 68 15.67 7.61 2.08
C VAL A 68 14.54 7.69 1.05
N GLY A 69 13.53 8.51 1.33
CA GLY A 69 12.38 8.70 0.44
C GLY A 69 12.76 9.16 -0.96
N GLN A 70 13.68 10.11 -1.07
CA GLN A 70 14.23 10.58 -2.36
C GLN A 70 14.99 9.48 -3.11
N ARG A 71 15.77 8.65 -2.41
CA ARG A 71 16.48 7.52 -3.03
C ARG A 71 15.51 6.44 -3.54
N ILE A 72 14.46 6.16 -2.76
CA ILE A 72 13.42 5.20 -3.13
C ILE A 72 12.61 5.69 -4.34
N SER A 73 12.18 6.96 -4.37
CA SER A 73 11.43 7.49 -5.51
C SER A 73 12.26 7.50 -6.80
N VAL A 74 13.53 7.88 -6.73
CA VAL A 74 14.46 7.81 -7.88
C VAL A 74 14.68 6.36 -8.33
N ALA A 75 14.83 5.41 -7.40
CA ALA A 75 14.96 4.00 -7.75
C ALA A 75 13.70 3.44 -8.41
N ALA A 76 12.52 3.80 -7.90
CA ALA A 76 11.24 3.45 -8.49
C ALA A 76 11.10 4.01 -9.91
N GLU A 77 11.43 5.29 -10.11
CA GLU A 77 11.41 5.93 -11.42
C GLU A 77 12.34 5.22 -12.42
N ARG A 78 13.57 4.92 -12.00
CA ARG A 78 14.53 4.17 -12.83
C ARG A 78 13.98 2.81 -13.23
N TRP A 79 13.38 2.08 -12.28
CA TRP A 79 12.79 0.78 -12.57
C TRP A 79 11.61 0.90 -13.54
N LEU A 80 10.71 1.85 -13.33
CA LEU A 80 9.55 2.11 -14.20
C LEU A 80 9.98 2.45 -15.63
N ILE A 81 10.94 3.36 -15.78
CA ILE A 81 11.51 3.75 -17.09
C ILE A 81 12.12 2.53 -17.79
N ALA A 82 12.94 1.74 -17.08
CA ALA A 82 13.57 0.54 -17.65
C ALA A 82 12.55 -0.52 -18.10
N ASN A 83 11.34 -0.49 -17.54
CA ASN A 83 10.23 -1.40 -17.88
C ASN A 83 9.16 -0.74 -18.77
N GLY A 84 9.47 0.40 -19.42
CA GLY A 84 8.60 1.02 -20.42
C GLY A 84 7.49 1.92 -19.88
N HIS A 85 7.48 2.21 -18.58
CA HIS A 85 6.51 3.08 -17.91
C HIS A 85 7.01 4.53 -17.79
N HIS A 86 7.43 5.12 -18.92
CA HIS A 86 7.85 6.52 -18.98
C HIS A 86 6.72 7.47 -18.56
N GLY A 87 7.03 8.50 -17.79
CA GLY A 87 6.06 9.50 -17.33
C GLY A 87 5.08 9.03 -16.25
N TYR A 88 5.20 7.79 -15.76
CA TYR A 88 4.28 7.23 -14.75
C TYR A 88 4.23 8.07 -13.46
N LEU A 89 5.30 8.80 -13.16
CA LEU A 89 5.44 9.61 -11.94
C LEU A 89 5.28 11.13 -12.18
N ASP A 90 4.91 11.58 -13.37
CA ASP A 90 4.86 13.03 -13.70
C ASP A 90 3.89 13.81 -12.78
N ASP A 91 2.79 13.16 -12.39
CA ASP A 91 1.79 13.72 -11.50
C ASP A 91 2.11 13.51 -10.00
N TYR A 92 3.13 12.70 -9.67
CA TYR A 92 3.54 12.50 -8.27
C TYR A 92 4.18 13.78 -7.73
N LYS A 93 3.78 14.16 -6.52
CA LYS A 93 4.27 15.33 -5.79
C LYS A 93 4.88 14.85 -4.48
N TRP A 94 6.06 14.27 -4.58
CA TRP A 94 6.75 13.62 -3.47
C TRP A 94 6.93 14.54 -2.26
N GLU A 95 6.40 14.12 -1.11
CA GLU A 95 6.58 14.77 0.18
C GLU A 95 6.91 13.72 1.26
N TYR A 96 7.85 14.06 2.13
CA TYR A 96 8.37 13.14 3.14
C TYR A 96 8.40 13.87 4.47
N ASN A 97 7.54 13.48 5.41
CA ASN A 97 7.42 14.13 6.70
C ASN A 97 7.57 13.14 7.85
N LEU A 98 8.22 13.60 8.92
CA LEU A 98 8.29 12.90 10.20
C LEU A 98 7.35 13.60 11.18
N ILE A 99 6.45 12.85 11.78
CA ILE A 99 5.46 13.32 12.75
C ILE A 99 5.87 12.86 14.15
N GLU A 100 5.90 13.78 15.11
CA GLU A 100 6.09 13.45 16.52
C GLU A 100 4.85 12.73 17.05
N SER A 101 5.00 11.43 17.32
CA SER A 101 3.98 10.56 17.90
C SER A 101 4.62 9.25 18.36
N GLU A 102 4.13 8.69 19.46
CA GLU A 102 4.53 7.36 19.95
C GLU A 102 3.95 6.23 19.08
N GLN A 103 3.04 6.56 18.15
CA GLN A 103 2.47 5.59 17.23
C GLN A 103 3.57 4.93 16.39
N VAL A 104 3.63 3.60 16.42
CA VAL A 104 4.46 2.80 15.53
C VAL A 104 3.74 2.69 14.19
N ASN A 105 4.03 3.62 13.27
CA ASN A 105 3.40 3.65 11.96
C ASN A 105 4.25 4.39 10.91
N ALA A 106 3.94 4.13 9.64
CA ALA A 106 4.33 4.90 8.48
C ALA A 106 3.33 4.60 7.36
N TRP A 107 3.12 5.53 6.44
CA TRP A 107 2.22 5.32 5.31
C TRP A 107 2.57 6.19 4.11
N CYS A 108 2.13 5.76 2.93
CA CYS A 108 2.21 6.53 1.68
C CYS A 108 0.84 6.63 1.00
N MET A 109 0.37 7.86 0.80
CA MET A 109 -0.84 8.12 0.02
C MET A 109 -0.53 8.21 -1.49
N PRO A 110 -1.54 7.99 -2.36
CA PRO A 110 -1.41 8.20 -3.79
C PRO A 110 -0.78 9.56 -4.15
N GLY A 111 0.09 9.57 -5.17
CA GLY A 111 0.82 10.75 -5.59
C GLY A 111 2.04 11.09 -4.72
N GLY A 112 2.48 10.16 -3.86
CA GLY A 112 3.77 10.25 -3.18
C GLY A 112 3.76 11.10 -1.92
N LYS A 113 2.70 11.05 -1.11
CA LYS A 113 2.64 11.76 0.18
C LYS A 113 2.95 10.80 1.31
N ILE A 114 4.13 10.91 1.89
CA ILE A 114 4.66 9.96 2.87
C ILE A 114 4.71 10.60 4.26
N ALA A 115 4.26 9.85 5.26
CA ALA A 115 4.45 10.20 6.66
C ALA A 115 5.05 9.03 7.43
N PHE A 116 6.04 9.34 8.27
CA PHE A 116 6.58 8.45 9.28
C PHE A 116 6.26 9.03 10.65
N TYR A 117 6.05 8.17 11.66
CA TYR A 117 5.87 8.60 13.04
C TYR A 117 7.10 8.23 13.87
N THR A 118 7.50 9.08 14.81
CA THR A 118 8.70 8.84 15.63
C THR A 118 8.70 7.50 16.36
N GLY A 119 7.54 6.96 16.72
CA GLY A 119 7.39 5.66 17.37
C GLY A 119 7.93 4.48 16.57
N ILE A 120 8.05 4.57 15.24
CA ILE A 120 8.60 3.48 14.41
C ILE A 120 10.14 3.44 14.41
N LEU A 121 10.80 4.57 14.72
CA LEU A 121 12.25 4.69 14.58
C LEU A 121 13.04 3.74 15.51
N PRO A 122 12.66 3.55 16.79
CA PRO A 122 13.37 2.61 17.67
C PRO A 122 13.30 1.15 17.21
N ILE A 123 12.26 0.77 16.47
CA ILE A 123 12.10 -0.59 15.92
C ILE A 123 12.85 -0.74 14.59
N ALA A 124 12.90 0.34 13.80
CA ALA A 124 13.68 0.35 12.57
C ALA A 124 15.18 0.22 12.86
N GLU A 125 15.67 0.84 13.95
CA GLU A 125 17.07 0.88 14.42
C GLU A 125 18.06 1.56 13.47
N ASN A 126 17.87 1.46 12.15
CA ASN A 126 18.80 1.95 11.14
C ASN A 126 18.14 2.44 9.85
N GLU A 127 18.91 3.16 9.03
CA GLU A 127 18.46 3.73 7.75
C GLU A 127 18.00 2.66 6.74
N THR A 128 18.61 1.47 6.76
CA THR A 128 18.28 0.38 5.83
C THR A 128 16.90 -0.19 6.13
N ALA A 129 16.52 -0.30 7.40
CA ALA A 129 15.19 -0.72 7.81
C ALA A 129 14.13 0.35 7.49
N ILE A 130 14.46 1.63 7.64
CA ILE A 130 13.61 2.73 7.14
C ILE A 130 13.41 2.62 5.63
N ALA A 131 14.45 2.25 4.87
CA ALA A 131 14.33 2.03 3.43
C ALA A 131 13.43 0.84 3.08
N ALA A 132 13.41 -0.21 3.91
CA ALA A 132 12.48 -1.33 3.76
C ALA A 132 11.02 -0.88 3.95
N ILE A 133 10.73 -0.13 5.03
CA ILE A 133 9.38 0.43 5.29
C ILE A 133 8.98 1.37 4.16
N MET A 134 9.85 2.30 3.79
CA MET A 134 9.61 3.28 2.73
C MET A 134 9.34 2.59 1.38
N GLY A 135 10.14 1.58 1.02
CA GLY A 135 9.95 0.82 -0.21
C GLY A 135 8.60 0.12 -0.25
N HIS A 136 8.21 -0.53 0.85
CA HIS A 136 6.91 -1.19 1.00
C HIS A 136 5.74 -0.19 0.84
N GLU A 137 5.76 0.92 1.59
CA GLU A 137 4.71 1.94 1.54
C GLU A 137 4.60 2.60 0.16
N VAL A 138 5.74 2.94 -0.45
CA VAL A 138 5.76 3.53 -1.78
C VAL A 138 5.13 2.58 -2.82
N VAL A 139 5.37 1.26 -2.72
CA VAL A 139 4.74 0.32 -3.65
C VAL A 139 3.22 0.26 -3.49
N HIS A 140 2.66 0.41 -2.29
CA HIS A 140 1.21 0.50 -2.14
C HIS A 140 0.61 1.64 -2.97
N ALA A 141 1.30 2.79 -3.02
CA ALA A 141 0.90 3.91 -3.88
C ALA A 141 1.14 3.60 -5.37
N LEU A 142 2.33 3.11 -5.73
CA LEU A 142 2.70 2.86 -7.12
C LEU A 142 1.87 1.76 -7.79
N ALA A 143 1.49 0.71 -7.05
CA ALA A 143 0.62 -0.37 -7.51
C ALA A 143 -0.88 -0.03 -7.36
N ASN A 144 -1.22 1.18 -6.92
CA ASN A 144 -2.59 1.66 -6.71
C ASN A 144 -3.40 0.80 -5.72
N HIS A 145 -2.76 0.14 -4.75
CA HIS A 145 -3.41 -0.78 -3.81
C HIS A 145 -4.59 -0.12 -3.05
N GLY A 146 -4.45 1.15 -2.66
CA GLY A 146 -5.53 1.92 -2.04
C GLY A 146 -6.75 2.10 -2.96
N GLN A 147 -6.53 2.55 -4.20
CA GLN A 147 -7.58 2.72 -5.22
C GLN A 147 -8.27 1.40 -5.56
N GLN A 148 -7.51 0.29 -5.64
CA GLN A 148 -8.10 -1.01 -5.89
C GLN A 148 -8.96 -1.49 -4.70
N ARG A 149 -8.52 -1.25 -3.45
CA ARG A 149 -9.34 -1.52 -2.24
C ARG A 149 -10.61 -0.68 -2.20
N MET A 150 -10.54 0.60 -2.56
CA MET A 150 -11.72 1.45 -2.70
C MET A 150 -12.68 0.92 -3.77
N SER A 151 -12.15 0.55 -4.93
CA SER A 151 -12.96 -0.02 -6.02
C SER A 151 -13.62 -1.33 -5.59
N ALA A 152 -12.89 -2.23 -4.91
CA ALA A 152 -13.43 -3.46 -4.35
C ALA A 152 -14.56 -3.18 -3.33
N ALA A 153 -14.39 -2.18 -2.47
CA ALA A 153 -15.42 -1.78 -1.51
C ALA A 153 -16.70 -1.28 -2.22
N TYR A 154 -16.57 -0.50 -3.30
CA TYR A 154 -17.73 -0.08 -4.11
C TYR A 154 -18.44 -1.26 -4.78
N VAL A 155 -17.69 -2.25 -5.30
CA VAL A 155 -18.31 -3.48 -5.84
C VAL A 155 -19.06 -4.22 -4.74
N GLN A 156 -18.45 -4.38 -3.56
CA GLN A 156 -19.10 -5.06 -2.44
C GLN A 156 -20.38 -4.35 -1.99
N GLN A 157 -20.35 -3.03 -1.91
CA GLN A 157 -21.52 -2.23 -1.58
C GLN A 157 -22.61 -2.37 -2.64
N GLY A 158 -22.25 -2.33 -3.93
CA GLY A 158 -23.19 -2.52 -5.04
C GLY A 158 -23.86 -3.91 -5.00
N LEU A 159 -23.07 -4.97 -4.78
CA LEU A 159 -23.57 -6.34 -4.63
C LEU A 159 -24.49 -6.48 -3.41
N ALA A 160 -24.14 -5.85 -2.29
CA ALA A 160 -24.99 -5.84 -1.10
C ALA A 160 -26.35 -5.18 -1.41
N VAL A 161 -26.36 -4.05 -2.12
CA VAL A 161 -27.61 -3.37 -2.53
C VAL A 161 -28.45 -4.26 -3.44
N VAL A 162 -27.84 -4.88 -4.45
CA VAL A 162 -28.56 -5.78 -5.38
C VAL A 162 -29.17 -6.97 -4.64
N GLY A 163 -28.42 -7.60 -3.73
CA GLY A 163 -28.92 -8.71 -2.92
C GLY A 163 -30.07 -8.30 -2.00
N ASN A 164 -29.94 -7.13 -1.34
CA ASN A 164 -31.01 -6.57 -0.51
C ASN A 164 -32.29 -6.30 -1.32
N VAL A 165 -32.17 -5.76 -2.54
CA VAL A 165 -33.33 -5.53 -3.42
C VAL A 165 -33.94 -6.84 -3.91
N ALA A 166 -33.11 -7.83 -4.25
CA ALA A 166 -33.58 -9.13 -4.74
C ALA A 166 -34.34 -9.94 -3.68
N LEU A 167 -33.94 -9.80 -2.41
CA LEU A 167 -34.51 -10.53 -1.27
C LEU A 167 -35.48 -9.68 -0.44
N ALA A 168 -35.84 -8.49 -0.91
CA ALA A 168 -36.65 -7.52 -0.15
C ALA A 168 -38.01 -8.05 0.32
N ASN A 169 -38.57 -9.06 -0.34
CA ASN A 169 -39.87 -9.65 0.01
C ASN A 169 -39.77 -10.94 0.85
N ASP A 170 -38.56 -11.34 1.26
CA ASP A 170 -38.31 -12.51 2.09
C ASP A 170 -37.35 -12.13 3.22
N GLU A 171 -37.92 -11.69 4.35
CA GLU A 171 -37.16 -11.20 5.51
C GLU A 171 -36.19 -12.24 6.08
N GLN A 172 -36.56 -13.52 6.04
CA GLN A 172 -35.69 -14.59 6.54
C GLN A 172 -34.47 -14.75 5.64
N SER A 173 -34.67 -14.83 4.32
CA SER A 173 -33.56 -14.92 3.36
C SER A 173 -32.71 -13.65 3.34
N LEU A 174 -33.32 -12.47 3.52
CA LEU A 174 -32.63 -11.19 3.62
C LEU A 174 -31.71 -11.13 4.85
N GLY A 175 -32.20 -11.58 6.01
CA GLY A 175 -31.41 -11.65 7.25
C GLY A 175 -30.21 -12.58 7.11
N ILE A 176 -30.42 -13.77 6.55
CA ILE A 176 -29.34 -14.73 6.27
C ILE A 176 -28.34 -14.15 5.27
N PHE A 177 -28.82 -13.52 4.20
CA PHE A 177 -27.96 -12.90 3.19
C PHE A 177 -27.08 -11.82 3.80
N ASN A 178 -27.63 -10.86 4.55
CA ASN A 178 -26.83 -9.76 5.10
C ASN A 178 -25.75 -10.25 6.08
N GLN A 179 -26.09 -11.23 6.94
CA GLN A 179 -25.11 -11.81 7.86
C GLN A 179 -24.02 -12.60 7.12
N SER A 180 -24.42 -13.48 6.20
CA SER A 180 -23.48 -14.36 5.49
C SER A 180 -22.64 -13.61 4.44
N PHE A 181 -23.25 -12.67 3.71
CA PHE A 181 -22.56 -11.85 2.70
C PHE A 181 -21.51 -10.96 3.34
N GLY A 182 -21.80 -10.30 4.48
CA GLY A 182 -20.82 -9.47 5.19
C GLY A 182 -19.57 -10.27 5.59
N ILE A 183 -19.77 -11.46 6.16
CA ILE A 183 -18.67 -12.35 6.57
C ILE A 183 -17.94 -12.91 5.34
N ALA A 184 -18.65 -13.47 4.37
CA ALA A 184 -18.05 -14.11 3.20
C ALA A 184 -17.31 -13.11 2.31
N SER A 185 -17.88 -11.92 2.07
CA SER A 185 -17.25 -10.88 1.27
C SER A 185 -15.95 -10.38 1.89
N ASN A 186 -15.87 -10.31 3.23
CA ASN A 186 -14.65 -9.97 3.93
C ASN A 186 -13.62 -11.12 3.90
N VAL A 187 -14.02 -12.32 4.32
CA VAL A 187 -13.11 -13.47 4.51
C VAL A 187 -12.60 -14.06 3.20
N VAL A 188 -13.45 -14.14 2.17
CA VAL A 188 -13.10 -14.74 0.87
C VAL A 188 -12.70 -13.68 -0.15
N GLY A 189 -13.21 -12.45 -0.01
CA GLY A 189 -12.89 -11.33 -0.90
C GLY A 189 -11.76 -10.44 -0.38
N MET A 190 -12.04 -9.60 0.60
CA MET A 190 -11.11 -8.53 1.02
C MET A 190 -9.83 -9.04 1.69
N LEU A 191 -9.91 -10.06 2.55
CA LEU A 191 -8.72 -10.53 3.28
C LEU A 191 -7.65 -11.14 2.35
N PRO A 192 -7.96 -12.09 1.44
CA PRO A 192 -6.98 -12.59 0.48
C PRO A 192 -6.46 -11.51 -0.46
N PHE A 193 -7.35 -10.59 -0.87
CA PHE A 193 -6.99 -9.45 -1.72
C PHE A 193 -5.97 -8.52 -1.04
N SER A 194 -6.21 -8.16 0.22
CA SER A 194 -5.26 -7.37 1.02
C SER A 194 -3.93 -8.12 1.21
N ARG A 195 -3.94 -9.43 1.50
CA ARG A 195 -2.70 -10.22 1.62
C ARG A 195 -1.88 -10.27 0.32
N ALA A 196 -2.56 -10.31 -0.82
CA ALA A 196 -1.89 -10.25 -2.13
C ALA A 196 -1.20 -8.89 -2.33
N HIS A 197 -1.83 -7.78 -1.91
CA HIS A 197 -1.20 -6.46 -1.92
C HIS A 197 0.03 -6.38 -1.04
N GLU A 198 0.00 -6.96 0.17
CA GLU A 198 1.16 -7.01 1.06
C GLU A 198 2.32 -7.79 0.43
N THR A 199 2.03 -8.94 -0.17
CA THR A 199 3.06 -9.77 -0.84
C THR A 199 3.68 -9.05 -2.03
N GLU A 200 2.87 -8.32 -2.80
CA GLU A 200 3.36 -7.50 -3.90
C GLU A 200 4.20 -6.32 -3.41
N ALA A 201 3.74 -5.62 -2.36
CA ALA A 201 4.46 -4.51 -1.74
C ALA A 201 5.81 -4.95 -1.16
N ASP A 202 5.87 -6.10 -0.51
CA ASP A 202 7.12 -6.70 -0.04
C ASP A 202 8.08 -7.00 -1.20
N LYS A 203 7.61 -7.74 -2.21
CA LYS A 203 8.47 -8.14 -3.33
C LYS A 203 9.04 -6.94 -4.09
N VAL A 204 8.19 -6.02 -4.51
CA VAL A 204 8.61 -4.87 -5.29
C VAL A 204 9.36 -3.88 -4.40
N GLY A 205 8.96 -3.72 -3.13
CA GLY A 205 9.64 -2.86 -2.17
C GLY A 205 11.10 -3.28 -1.97
N LEU A 206 11.36 -4.59 -1.85
CA LEU A 206 12.72 -5.14 -1.81
C LEU A 206 13.53 -4.82 -3.06
N ILE A 207 12.93 -4.97 -4.25
CA ILE A 207 13.59 -4.62 -5.52
C ILE A 207 13.94 -3.13 -5.55
N ILE A 208 13.00 -2.25 -5.22
CA ILE A 208 13.22 -0.80 -5.25
C ILE A 208 14.26 -0.36 -4.22
N MET A 209 14.21 -0.88 -2.98
CA MET A 209 15.24 -0.54 -1.98
C MET A 209 16.62 -1.05 -2.39
N ALA A 210 16.70 -2.23 -3.04
CA ALA A 210 17.95 -2.76 -3.56
C ALA A 210 18.50 -1.90 -4.70
N ILE A 211 17.67 -1.45 -5.64
CA ILE A 211 18.05 -0.51 -6.71
C ILE A 211 18.47 0.86 -6.13
N ALA A 212 17.85 1.29 -5.03
CA ALA A 212 18.28 2.47 -4.29
C ALA A 212 19.63 2.27 -3.59
N GLY A 213 20.12 1.03 -3.47
CA GLY A 213 21.40 0.63 -2.88
C GLY A 213 21.34 0.27 -1.39
N TYR A 214 20.17 -0.08 -0.86
CA TYR A 214 19.99 -0.61 0.49
C TYR A 214 19.95 -2.14 0.47
N ASN A 215 20.49 -2.79 1.50
CA ASN A 215 20.52 -4.25 1.55
C ASN A 215 19.10 -4.81 1.80
N PRO A 216 18.51 -5.59 0.86
CA PRO A 216 17.16 -6.13 1.04
C PRO A 216 17.04 -7.19 2.15
N ASP A 217 18.15 -7.76 2.65
CA ASP A 217 18.09 -8.71 3.77
C ASP A 217 17.52 -8.06 5.05
N GLU A 218 17.72 -6.75 5.21
CA GLU A 218 17.32 -6.02 6.42
C GLU A 218 15.80 -6.01 6.63
N ALA A 219 15.02 -6.16 5.57
CA ALA A 219 13.56 -6.22 5.70
C ALA A 219 13.13 -7.40 6.59
N ALA A 220 13.76 -8.58 6.44
CA ALA A 220 13.42 -9.73 7.28
C ALA A 220 13.78 -9.49 8.75
N GLU A 221 14.90 -8.82 9.03
CA GLU A 221 15.30 -8.46 10.39
C GLU A 221 14.37 -7.40 11.01
N LEU A 222 13.96 -6.40 10.23
CA LEU A 222 12.93 -5.44 10.64
C LEU A 222 11.65 -6.13 11.08
N TRP A 223 11.16 -7.10 10.31
CA TRP A 223 9.91 -7.80 10.65
C TRP A 223 10.04 -8.67 11.90
N LYS A 224 11.22 -9.24 12.17
CA LYS A 224 11.49 -9.90 13.47
C LYS A 224 11.43 -8.90 14.62
N ARG A 225 11.98 -7.68 14.45
CA ARG A 225 11.91 -6.63 15.48
C ARG A 225 10.47 -6.15 15.70
N MET A 226 9.68 -6.00 14.64
CA MET A 226 8.26 -5.67 14.73
C MET A 226 7.46 -6.74 15.49
N GLU A 227 7.70 -8.02 15.19
CA GLU A 227 7.07 -9.14 15.89
C GLU A 227 7.46 -9.19 17.37
N ALA A 228 8.75 -9.03 17.69
CA ALA A 228 9.23 -8.99 19.06
C ALA A 228 8.60 -7.85 19.87
N ASN A 229 8.33 -6.71 19.23
CA ASN A 229 7.71 -5.55 19.85
C ASN A 229 6.18 -5.70 20.09
N SER A 230 5.50 -6.66 19.44
CA SER A 230 4.04 -6.83 19.62
C SER A 230 3.65 -7.48 20.95
N GLY A 231 4.57 -8.22 21.60
CA GLY A 231 4.49 -8.62 23.02
C GLY A 231 3.23 -9.36 23.47
N GLY A 232 2.40 -9.89 22.55
CA GLY A 232 1.11 -10.52 22.86
C GLY A 232 -0.02 -9.56 23.26
N GLN A 233 0.18 -8.24 23.18
CA GLN A 233 -0.89 -7.24 23.29
C GLN A 233 -1.52 -6.95 21.91
N ALA A 234 -2.51 -6.07 21.85
CA ALA A 234 -3.06 -5.62 20.57
C ALA A 234 -1.89 -5.13 19.68
N PRO A 235 -1.76 -5.62 18.44
CA PRO A 235 -0.63 -5.32 17.60
C PRO A 235 -0.52 -3.80 17.36
N PRO A 236 0.71 -3.25 17.27
CA PRO A 236 0.92 -1.87 16.86
C PRO A 236 0.12 -1.50 15.60
N GLU A 237 -0.22 -0.22 15.40
CA GLU A 237 -1.06 0.21 14.28
C GLU A 237 -0.51 -0.26 12.92
N PHE A 238 0.81 -0.17 12.73
CA PHE A 238 1.47 -0.70 11.53
C PHE A 238 1.21 -2.20 11.34
N LEU A 239 1.28 -3.00 12.40
CA LEU A 239 0.99 -4.44 12.36
C LEU A 239 -0.49 -4.77 12.19
N SER A 240 -1.39 -3.86 12.58
CA SER A 240 -2.83 -4.00 12.35
C SER A 240 -3.19 -3.82 10.87
N SER A 241 -2.51 -2.91 10.17
CA SER A 241 -2.67 -2.67 8.74
C SER A 241 -1.81 -3.59 7.87
N HIS A 242 -0.64 -3.98 8.36
CA HIS A 242 0.37 -4.80 7.69
C HIS A 242 0.77 -5.99 8.58
N PRO A 243 -0.03 -7.07 8.64
CA PRO A 243 0.22 -8.17 9.57
C PRO A 243 1.57 -8.85 9.32
N ALA A 244 2.31 -9.07 10.42
CA ALA A 244 3.51 -9.91 10.44
C ALA A 244 3.11 -11.37 10.68
N ASN A 245 3.77 -12.30 10.01
CA ASN A 245 3.78 -13.69 10.39
C ASN A 245 5.11 -14.33 9.96
N ASP A 246 5.45 -15.48 10.55
CA ASP A 246 6.65 -16.26 10.20
C ASP A 246 6.78 -16.51 8.68
N THR A 247 5.64 -16.66 8.00
CA THR A 247 5.60 -16.85 6.55
C THR A 247 6.10 -15.61 5.80
N ARG A 248 5.74 -14.39 6.25
CA ARG A 248 6.20 -13.13 5.66
C ARG A 248 7.70 -12.96 5.83
N ILE A 249 8.23 -13.21 7.04
CA ILE A 249 9.67 -13.13 7.31
C ILE A 249 10.43 -14.09 6.39
N LYS A 250 9.97 -15.34 6.28
CA LYS A 250 10.56 -16.34 5.38
C LYS A 250 10.48 -15.90 3.91
N ASN A 251 9.34 -15.39 3.47
CA ASN A 251 9.17 -14.91 2.09
C ASN A 251 10.16 -13.77 1.77
N LEU A 252 10.36 -12.82 2.68
CA LEU A 252 11.31 -11.73 2.49
C LEU A 252 12.75 -12.25 2.35
N GLN A 253 13.14 -13.25 3.15
CA GLN A 253 14.44 -13.90 3.03
C GLN A 253 14.61 -14.59 1.66
N GLU A 254 13.56 -15.25 1.16
CA GLU A 254 13.56 -15.91 -0.15
C GLU A 254 13.57 -14.91 -1.33
N LEU A 255 12.97 -13.73 -1.15
CA LEU A 255 12.91 -12.67 -2.17
C LEU A 255 14.17 -11.79 -2.21
N ALA A 256 14.92 -11.68 -1.12
CA ALA A 256 16.10 -10.82 -1.06
C ALA A 256 17.16 -11.16 -2.14
N PRO A 257 17.48 -12.43 -2.46
CA PRO A 257 18.35 -12.77 -3.59
C PRO A 257 17.83 -12.28 -4.95
N GLU A 258 16.51 -12.35 -5.19
CA GLU A 258 15.88 -11.84 -6.41
C GLU A 258 16.06 -10.31 -6.51
N ALA A 259 15.78 -9.59 -5.43
CA ALA A 259 15.97 -8.14 -5.36
C ALA A 259 17.42 -7.72 -5.62
N LYS A 260 18.39 -8.46 -5.06
CA LYS A 260 19.83 -8.25 -5.32
C LYS A 260 20.19 -8.50 -6.79
N ALA A 261 19.64 -9.56 -7.40
CA ALA A 261 19.88 -9.87 -8.80
C ALA A 261 19.28 -8.79 -9.73
N GLU A 262 18.10 -8.27 -9.39
CA GLU A 262 17.47 -7.18 -10.13
C GLU A 262 18.30 -5.90 -10.02
N ALA A 263 18.72 -5.51 -8.81
CA ALA A 263 19.52 -4.31 -8.57
C ALA A 263 20.85 -4.29 -9.36
N LYS A 264 21.47 -5.46 -9.61
CA LYS A 264 22.66 -5.57 -10.46
C LYS A 264 22.42 -5.08 -11.89
N LYS A 265 21.22 -5.26 -12.45
CA LYS A 265 20.84 -4.73 -13.78
C LYS A 265 20.86 -3.20 -13.81
N PHE A 266 20.72 -2.57 -12.64
CA PHE A 266 20.77 -1.12 -12.44
C PHE A 266 22.14 -0.63 -11.95
N GLY A 267 23.18 -1.48 -12.01
CA GLY A 267 24.56 -1.13 -11.66
C GLY A 267 24.88 -1.20 -10.16
N VAL A 268 23.98 -1.75 -9.32
CA VAL A 268 24.22 -1.91 -7.89
C VAL A 268 24.99 -3.21 -7.64
N THR A 269 26.26 -3.11 -7.29
CA THR A 269 27.14 -4.25 -7.00
C THR A 269 27.48 -4.42 -5.52
N SER A 270 27.20 -3.41 -4.71
CA SER A 270 27.33 -3.42 -3.25
C SER A 270 26.24 -2.56 -2.62
N PHE A 271 25.94 -2.82 -1.35
CA PHE A 271 24.92 -2.08 -0.60
C PHE A 271 25.56 -1.18 0.45
N ARG A 272 24.82 -0.17 0.89
CA ARG A 272 25.23 0.67 2.02
C ARG A 272 25.38 -0.17 3.29
N PRO A 273 26.33 0.17 4.17
CA PRO A 273 26.45 -0.46 5.48
C PRO A 273 25.15 -0.33 6.28
N ILE A 274 24.83 -1.38 7.03
CA ILE A 274 23.81 -1.36 8.07
C ILE A 274 24.55 -0.86 9.31
N ASN A 275 24.42 0.43 9.59
CA ASN A 275 24.97 1.05 10.80
C ASN A 275 23.89 1.13 11.86
#